data_AF-A0A937X6F8-F1
#
_entry.id   AF-A0A937X6F8-F1
#
_cell.length_a   1.000
_cell.length_b   1.000
_cell.length_c   1.000
_cell.angle_alpha   90.00
_cell.angle_beta   90.00
_cell.angle_gamma   90.00
#
_symmetry.space_group_name_H-M   'P 1'
#
loop_
_entity.id
_entity.type
_entity.pdbx_description
1 polymer ?
#
loop_
_entity_poly.entity_id
_entity_poly.type
_entity_poly.pdbx_seq_one_letter_code
_entity_poly.pdbx_strand_id
1 'polypeptide(L)'
;IPEFRLSTAAARAALPQTLPHADATFNAARAALLVAALSSGRTDLLAEALQDRLHQSYRAALVPGMDRVMSAGRKAGAFGVTISGAGPTLLAWCPRDRREAIGKAMADVWEFPCEVRLAEIAPGGAEATAR
;
A
#
# COMPACT_ATOMS: atom_id res chain seq x y z
N ILE A 1 5.62 2.56 -9.14
CA ILE A 1 6.40 1.32 -9.29
C ILE A 1 7.84 1.75 -9.55
N PRO A 2 8.74 1.66 -8.56
CA PRO A 2 10.11 2.15 -8.73
C PRO A 2 10.95 1.17 -9.55
N GLU A 3 11.96 1.66 -10.26
CA GLU A 3 13.03 0.88 -10.89
C GLU A 3 14.04 0.38 -9.84
N PHE A 4 13.52 -0.17 -8.76
CA PHE A 4 14.27 -0.77 -7.66
C PHE A 4 13.67 -2.14 -7.39
N ARG A 5 14.52 -3.13 -7.12
CA ARG A 5 14.07 -4.50 -6.81
C ARG A 5 14.42 -4.85 -5.36
N LEU A 6 13.40 -5.23 -4.63
CA LEU A 6 13.54 -5.85 -3.31
C LEU A 6 13.20 -7.34 -3.43
N SER A 7 14.08 -8.20 -2.93
CA SER A 7 13.79 -9.64 -2.91
C SER A 7 12.71 -9.96 -1.88
N THR A 8 11.79 -10.86 -2.22
CA THR A 8 10.74 -11.30 -1.29
C THR A 8 11.32 -12.01 -0.07
N ALA A 9 12.47 -12.69 -0.23
CA ALA A 9 13.22 -13.30 0.86
C ALA A 9 13.70 -12.26 1.88
N ALA A 10 14.32 -11.15 1.42
CA ALA A 10 14.76 -10.07 2.30
C ALA A 10 13.57 -9.39 3.01
N ALA A 11 12.48 -9.11 2.27
CA ALA A 11 11.29 -8.50 2.83
C ALA A 11 10.57 -9.38 3.90
N ARG A 12 10.69 -10.72 3.79
CA ARG A 12 10.20 -11.67 4.81
C ARG A 12 11.15 -11.77 6.00
N ALA A 13 12.46 -11.78 5.75
CA ALA A 13 13.48 -11.85 6.78
C ALA A 13 13.53 -10.61 7.69
N ALA A 14 13.03 -9.46 7.21
CA ALA A 14 12.91 -8.25 8.02
C ALA A 14 11.82 -8.32 9.10
N LEU A 15 10.89 -9.28 9.03
CA LEU A 15 9.83 -9.41 10.02
C LEU A 15 10.37 -10.12 11.28
N PRO A 16 10.05 -9.63 12.48
CA PRO A 16 10.47 -10.30 13.71
C PRO A 16 9.75 -11.64 13.86
N GLN A 17 10.38 -12.58 14.57
CA GLN A 17 9.77 -13.88 14.86
C GLN A 17 8.59 -13.79 15.83
N THR A 18 8.57 -12.76 16.68
CA THR A 18 7.53 -12.53 17.68
C THR A 18 7.10 -11.07 17.63
N LEU A 19 5.84 -10.83 17.98
CA LEU A 19 5.24 -9.50 17.98
C LEU A 19 4.48 -9.27 19.29
N PRO A 20 4.41 -8.02 19.79
CA PRO A 20 3.56 -7.70 20.93
C PRO A 20 2.10 -8.08 20.66
N HIS A 21 1.44 -8.66 21.66
CA HIS A 21 0.02 -9.02 21.55
C HIS A 21 -0.86 -7.82 21.17
N ALA A 22 -0.50 -6.61 21.64
CA ALA A 22 -1.20 -5.37 21.31
C ALA A 22 -1.15 -5.05 19.81
N ASP A 23 0.00 -5.27 19.15
CA ASP A 23 0.14 -5.00 17.71
C ASP A 23 -0.59 -6.05 16.87
N ALA A 24 -0.54 -7.33 17.29
CA ALA A 24 -1.34 -8.39 16.68
C ALA A 24 -2.84 -8.09 16.75
N THR A 25 -3.32 -7.68 17.94
CA THR A 25 -4.72 -7.29 18.16
C THR A 25 -5.09 -6.07 17.33
N PHE A 26 -4.23 -5.05 17.31
CA PHE A 26 -4.43 -3.83 16.53
C PHE A 26 -4.65 -4.15 15.04
N ASN A 27 -3.74 -4.91 14.44
CA ASN A 27 -3.83 -5.27 13.03
C ASN A 27 -4.99 -6.21 12.70
N ALA A 28 -5.35 -7.14 13.59
CA ALA A 28 -6.55 -7.96 13.40
C ALA A 28 -7.81 -7.08 13.33
N ALA A 29 -7.92 -6.07 14.20
CA ALA A 29 -9.00 -5.10 14.15
C ALA A 29 -8.97 -4.24 12.87
N ARG A 30 -7.78 -3.82 12.41
CA ARG A 30 -7.62 -3.07 11.14
C ARG A 30 -8.07 -3.89 9.93
N ALA A 31 -7.70 -5.17 9.88
CA ALA A 31 -8.11 -6.07 8.82
C ALA A 31 -9.64 -6.25 8.78
N ALA A 32 -10.27 -6.47 9.94
CA ALA A 32 -11.73 -6.54 10.04
C ALA A 32 -12.40 -5.22 9.62
N LEU A 33 -11.87 -4.08 10.05
CA LEU A 33 -12.36 -2.77 9.66
C LEU A 33 -12.22 -2.53 8.15
N LEU A 34 -11.11 -2.95 7.54
CA LEU A 34 -10.90 -2.81 6.09
C LEU A 34 -11.96 -3.59 5.31
N VAL A 35 -12.23 -4.83 5.70
CA VAL A 35 -13.30 -5.64 5.09
C VAL A 35 -14.64 -4.92 5.24
N ALA A 36 -15.00 -4.49 6.45
CA ALA A 36 -16.26 -3.81 6.70
C ALA A 36 -16.40 -2.50 5.91
N ALA A 37 -15.34 -1.69 5.85
CA ALA A 37 -15.30 -0.43 5.11
C ALA A 37 -15.50 -0.65 3.60
N LEU A 38 -14.80 -1.63 3.02
CA LEU A 38 -14.93 -1.96 1.60
C LEU A 38 -16.32 -2.52 1.28
N SER A 39 -16.84 -3.45 2.09
CA SER A 39 -18.16 -4.05 1.88
C SER A 39 -19.31 -3.05 2.03
N SER A 40 -19.13 -1.98 2.80
CA SER A 40 -20.13 -0.93 3.01
C SER A 40 -19.90 0.34 2.19
N GLY A 41 -18.85 0.39 1.37
CA GLY A 41 -18.48 1.58 0.60
C GLY A 41 -18.01 2.77 1.45
N ARG A 42 -17.68 2.56 2.73
CA ARG A 42 -17.27 3.59 3.69
C ARG A 42 -15.80 3.97 3.52
N THR A 43 -15.54 4.75 2.47
CA THR A 43 -14.19 5.23 2.13
C THR A 43 -13.56 6.13 3.20
N ASP A 44 -14.38 6.79 4.01
CA ASP A 44 -13.96 7.61 5.15
C ASP A 44 -13.26 6.80 6.25
N LEU A 45 -13.51 5.48 6.32
CA LEU A 45 -12.87 4.57 7.27
C LEU A 45 -11.52 4.02 6.77
N LEU A 46 -11.19 4.18 5.48
CA LEU A 46 -10.01 3.55 4.89
C LEU A 46 -8.69 4.08 5.46
N ALA A 47 -8.61 5.36 5.82
CA ALA A 47 -7.41 5.92 6.44
C ALA A 47 -7.04 5.22 7.76
N GLU A 48 -8.06 4.83 8.51
CA GLU A 48 -7.94 4.15 9.80
C GLU A 48 -7.82 2.63 9.62
N ALA A 49 -8.45 2.06 8.59
CA ALA A 49 -8.39 0.63 8.27
C ALA A 49 -7.06 0.19 7.64
N LEU A 50 -6.37 1.09 6.92
CA LEU A 50 -5.11 0.79 6.22
C LEU A 50 -3.86 0.96 7.10
N GLN A 51 -4.02 1.31 8.39
CA GLN A 51 -2.90 1.37 9.32
C GLN A 51 -2.33 -0.02 9.56
N ASP A 52 -1.02 -0.08 9.78
CA ASP A 52 -0.29 -1.34 9.91
C ASP A 52 0.83 -1.22 10.94
N ARG A 53 0.95 -2.26 11.77
CA ARG A 53 2.02 -2.46 12.74
C ARG A 53 2.72 -3.82 12.59
N LEU A 54 2.34 -4.64 11.61
CA LEU A 54 2.92 -5.97 11.44
C LEU A 54 4.02 -6.04 10.38
N HIS A 55 4.05 -5.15 9.38
CA HIS A 55 4.99 -5.33 8.27
C HIS A 55 5.59 -4.06 7.64
N GLN A 56 4.87 -2.94 7.53
CA GLN A 56 5.33 -1.75 6.83
C GLN A 56 6.51 -1.09 7.55
N SER A 57 6.39 -0.88 8.86
CA SER A 57 7.46 -0.32 9.69
C SER A 57 8.73 -1.16 9.63
N TYR A 58 8.61 -2.50 9.67
CA TYR A 58 9.76 -3.41 9.55
C TYR A 58 10.39 -3.43 8.15
N ARG A 59 9.60 -3.18 7.11
CA ARG A 59 10.09 -3.13 5.71
C ARG A 59 10.52 -1.73 5.26
N ALA A 60 10.22 -0.69 6.03
CA ALA A 60 10.50 0.70 5.68
C ALA A 60 11.97 0.92 5.31
N ALA A 61 12.89 0.36 6.10
CA ALA A 61 14.32 0.45 5.86
C ALA A 61 14.79 -0.22 4.55
N LEU A 62 14.00 -1.14 4.00
CA LEU A 62 14.29 -1.84 2.75
C LEU A 62 13.72 -1.14 1.51
N VAL A 63 12.92 -0.09 1.70
CA VAL A 63 12.28 0.68 0.63
C VAL A 63 12.65 2.16 0.81
N PRO A 64 13.80 2.61 0.26
CA PRO A 64 14.24 4.00 0.39
C PRO A 64 13.18 4.99 -0.09
N GLY A 65 13.00 6.07 0.68
CA GLY A 65 11.98 7.09 0.42
C GLY A 65 10.52 6.69 0.72
N MET A 66 10.25 5.47 1.22
CA MET A 66 8.87 4.96 1.41
C MET A 66 7.97 5.93 2.18
N ASP A 67 8.38 6.36 3.38
CA ASP A 67 7.55 7.22 4.23
C ASP A 67 7.26 8.58 3.57
N ARG A 68 8.24 9.12 2.84
CA ARG A 68 8.09 10.37 2.08
C ARG A 68 7.05 10.22 0.97
N VAL A 69 7.14 9.15 0.19
CA VAL A 69 6.20 8.87 -0.91
C VAL A 69 4.79 8.60 -0.37
N MET A 70 4.67 7.79 0.69
CA MET A 70 3.39 7.55 1.36
C MET A 70 2.78 8.84 1.93
N SER A 71 3.59 9.70 2.52
CA SER A 71 3.14 11.02 2.99
C SER A 71 2.68 11.92 1.85
N ALA A 72 3.37 11.92 0.70
CA ALA A 72 2.98 12.74 -0.45
C ALA A 72 1.63 12.28 -1.02
N GLY A 73 1.42 10.97 -1.17
CA GLY A 73 0.14 10.43 -1.61
C GLY A 73 -1.02 10.82 -0.67
N ARG A 74 -0.82 10.68 0.65
CA ARG A 74 -1.83 11.12 1.65
C ARG A 74 -2.12 12.62 1.56
N LYS A 75 -1.09 13.47 1.46
CA LYS A 75 -1.26 14.93 1.31
C LYS A 75 -1.97 15.33 0.01
N ALA A 76 -1.81 14.55 -1.05
CA ALA A 76 -2.52 14.75 -2.32
C ALA A 76 -3.98 14.27 -2.29
N GLY A 77 -4.41 13.59 -1.22
CA GLY A 77 -5.79 13.16 -1.00
C GLY A 77 -6.04 11.67 -1.21
N ALA A 78 -5.02 10.82 -1.12
CA ALA A 78 -5.24 9.38 -1.00
C ALA A 78 -5.94 9.06 0.32
N PHE A 79 -6.90 8.13 0.31
CA PHE A 79 -7.49 7.55 1.52
C PHE A 79 -6.42 6.85 2.38
N GLY A 80 -5.47 6.22 1.72
CA GLY A 80 -4.30 5.61 2.35
C GLY A 80 -3.29 5.17 1.31
N VAL A 81 -2.06 4.95 1.75
CA VAL A 81 -0.99 4.41 0.90
C VAL A 81 -0.43 3.19 1.61
N THR A 82 -0.18 2.11 0.88
CA THR A 82 0.34 0.86 1.41
C THR A 82 1.47 0.32 0.55
N ILE A 83 2.32 -0.52 1.14
CA ILE A 83 3.20 -1.38 0.34
C ILE A 83 2.35 -2.41 -0.43
N SER A 84 2.64 -2.62 -1.71
CA SER A 84 2.01 -3.66 -2.51
C SER A 84 2.80 -4.96 -2.36
N GLY A 85 2.22 -5.93 -1.63
CA GLY A 85 2.86 -7.21 -1.34
C GLY A 85 4.14 -7.06 -0.50
N ALA A 86 5.26 -7.58 -1.01
CA ALA A 86 6.57 -7.43 -0.37
C ALA A 86 7.23 -6.06 -0.62
N GLY A 87 6.69 -5.27 -1.56
CA GLY A 87 7.34 -4.08 -2.10
C GLY A 87 8.30 -4.40 -3.25
N PRO A 88 8.98 -3.37 -3.79
CA PRO A 88 9.00 -1.98 -3.32
C PRO A 88 7.87 -1.10 -3.91
N THR A 89 6.96 -1.67 -4.69
CA THR A 89 5.80 -0.94 -5.20
C THR A 89 4.94 -0.42 -4.04
N LEU A 90 4.51 0.84 -4.15
CA LEU A 90 3.52 1.47 -3.28
C LEU A 90 2.21 1.63 -4.02
N LEU A 91 1.11 1.39 -3.31
CA LEU A 91 -0.26 1.46 -3.79
C LEU A 91 -1.00 2.56 -3.03
N ALA A 92 -1.61 3.50 -3.75
CA ALA A 92 -2.50 4.50 -3.17
C ALA A 92 -3.96 4.10 -3.39
N TRP A 93 -4.70 4.02 -2.29
CA TRP A 93 -6.15 3.92 -2.30
C TRP A 93 -6.71 5.33 -2.42
N CYS A 94 -7.45 5.63 -3.47
CA CYS A 94 -7.81 7.01 -3.80
C CYS A 94 -9.17 7.14 -4.50
N PRO A 95 -9.78 8.34 -4.44
CA PRO A 95 -10.94 8.63 -5.28
C PRO A 95 -10.52 8.80 -6.75
N ARG A 96 -11.43 8.43 -7.67
CA ARG A 96 -11.15 8.34 -9.10
C ARG A 96 -10.73 9.67 -9.73
N ASP A 97 -11.26 10.79 -9.21
CA ASP A 97 -11.03 12.15 -9.70
C ASP A 97 -9.67 12.74 -9.28
N ARG A 98 -8.95 12.09 -8.35
CA ARG A 98 -7.63 12.55 -7.87
C ARG A 98 -6.47 11.62 -8.21
N ARG A 99 -6.73 10.48 -8.83
CA ARG A 99 -5.74 9.40 -9.03
C ARG A 99 -4.48 9.87 -9.78
N GLU A 100 -4.62 10.75 -10.78
CA GLU A 100 -3.52 11.31 -11.54
C GLU A 100 -2.66 12.25 -10.68
N ALA A 101 -3.29 13.16 -9.93
CA ALA A 101 -2.61 14.11 -9.06
C ALA A 101 -1.87 13.40 -7.91
N ILE A 102 -2.48 12.36 -7.34
CA ILE A 102 -1.88 11.52 -6.29
C ILE A 102 -0.68 10.76 -6.85
N GLY A 103 -0.84 10.12 -8.02
CA GLY A 103 0.23 9.39 -8.69
C GLY A 103 1.43 10.29 -8.98
N LYS A 104 1.19 11.49 -9.50
CA LYS A 104 2.23 12.50 -9.72
C LYS A 104 2.92 12.92 -8.42
N ALA A 105 2.16 13.27 -7.38
CA ALA A 105 2.73 13.69 -6.10
C ALA A 105 3.62 12.61 -5.46
N MET A 106 3.26 11.34 -5.61
CA MET A 106 4.08 10.20 -5.17
C MET A 106 5.35 10.04 -6.00
N ALA A 107 5.25 10.15 -7.33
CA ALA A 107 6.38 10.01 -8.23
C ALA A 107 7.42 11.14 -8.07
N ASP A 108 6.96 12.38 -7.93
CA ASP A 108 7.81 13.58 -7.82
C ASP A 108 8.74 13.54 -6.59
N VAL A 109 8.41 12.76 -5.57
CA VAL A 109 9.21 12.65 -4.34
C VAL A 109 9.94 11.31 -4.19
N TRP A 110 9.77 10.39 -5.14
CA TRP A 110 10.45 9.10 -5.08
C TRP A 110 11.91 9.27 -5.49
N GLU A 111 12.82 8.67 -4.73
CA GLU A 111 14.26 8.70 -4.97
C GLU A 111 14.70 7.94 -6.24
N PHE A 112 13.86 7.03 -6.74
CA PHE A 112 14.16 6.23 -7.93
C PHE A 112 13.27 6.68 -9.10
N PRO A 113 13.77 6.54 -10.35
CA PRO A 113 12.88 6.51 -11.51
C PRO A 113 11.74 5.53 -11.25
N CYS A 114 10.51 5.93 -11.59
CA CYS A 114 9.35 5.12 -11.31
C CYS A 114 8.25 5.30 -12.36
N GLU A 115 7.48 4.24 -12.55
CA GLU A 115 6.27 4.25 -13.37
C GLU A 115 5.03 4.40 -12.47
N VAL A 116 4.11 5.29 -12.85
CA VAL A 116 2.78 5.40 -12.23
C VAL A 116 1.79 4.65 -13.10
N ARG A 117 1.10 3.66 -12.50
CA ARG A 117 -0.01 2.95 -13.15
C ARG A 117 -1.31 3.22 -12.42
N LEU A 118 -2.32 3.64 -13.19
CA LEU A 118 -3.69 3.71 -12.70
C LEU A 118 -4.31 2.34 -12.86
N ALA A 119 -4.80 1.78 -11.75
CA ALA A 119 -5.36 0.43 -11.71
C ALA A 119 -6.78 0.46 -11.13
N GLU A 120 -7.60 -0.46 -11.62
CA GLU A 120 -8.93 -0.75 -11.08
C GLU A 120 -8.96 -2.20 -10.60
N ILE A 121 -9.86 -2.50 -9.68
CA ILE A 121 -10.10 -3.89 -9.26
C ILE A 121 -10.69 -4.62 -10.46
N ALA A 122 -9.99 -5.65 -10.94
CA ALA A 122 -10.48 -6.48 -12.02
C ALA A 122 -11.80 -7.17 -11.59
N PRO A 123 -12.84 -7.18 -12.45
CA PRO A 123 -14.12 -7.82 -12.12
C PRO A 123 -14.02 -9.36 -12.11
N GLY A 124 -12.95 -9.92 -12.69
CA GLY A 124 -12.70 -11.35 -12.77
C GLY A 124 -11.21 -11.68 -12.64
N GLY A 125 -10.91 -12.97 -12.56
CA GLY A 125 -9.54 -13.49 -12.50
C GLY A 125 -8.93 -13.71 -13.88
N ALA A 126 -8.01 -14.67 -13.98
CA ALA A 126 -7.45 -15.06 -15.28
C ALA A 126 -8.52 -15.75 -16.15
N GLU A 127 -8.62 -15.31 -17.40
CA GLU A 127 -9.50 -15.90 -18.41
C GLU A 127 -8.68 -16.48 -19.56
N ALA A 128 -9.08 -17.66 -20.05
CA ALA A 128 -8.44 -18.27 -21.21
C ALA A 128 -8.98 -17.60 -22.49
N THR A 129 -8.15 -16.80 -23.15
CA THR A 129 -8.46 -16.25 -24.47
C THR A 129 -8.07 -17.26 -25.54
N ALA A 130 -9.01 -17.70 -26.37
CA ALA A 130 -8.68 -18.48 -27.56
C ALA A 130 -7.72 -17.65 -28.44
N ARG A 131 -6.58 -18.25 -28.79
CA ARG A 131 -5.60 -17.67 -29.73
C ARG A 131 -6.00 -17.99 -31.16
#